data_AF-A0A7W5ELJ0-F1
#
_entry.id   AF-A0A7W5ELJ0-F1
#
_cell.length_a   1.000
_cell.length_b   1.000
_cell.length_c   1.000
_cell.angle_alpha   90.00
_cell.angle_beta   90.00
_cell.angle_gamma   90.00
#
_symmetry.space_group_name_H-M   'P 1'
#
loop_
_entity.id
_entity.type
_entity.pdbx_description
1 polymer ?
#
loop_
_entity_poly.entity_id
_entity_poly.type
_entity_poly.pdbx_seq_one_letter_code
_entity_poly.pdbx_strand_id
1 'polypeptide(L)'
;MRGWRVATLALMAALSLPVFAATPKAAPATSKAPAKDQTKALLQFQRDLASVIALRTDAEPLLAAALLARPLTGTPEVLSYHALLERASRNEDAGPAVTWAQLADCSNKSGDCPNTDALAKLEQQAPDNAAVWLLKLAVDDHAGNKDSVRADLTRAASAKLYDDYMGNSLKALANSVSQLPPPADTFSPLQGAGAAGVQMVLVYGLGAAQPMPGFQVTARFCEDNKSDDGVTADCLKLAKVLEWGSSPLGRSLGLHLRETLSTDAAQQQGARVARQNLVWQMQRFAQLTMQGQGDKVTAQKLLALARTGGTEMSVVLSALRAYGIPAEAPAGWEPAKAES
;
A
#
# COMPACT_ATOMS: atom_id res chain seq x y z
N MET A 1 -20.38 -24.40 -17.46
CA MET A 1 -20.14 -25.78 -17.00
C MET A 1 -19.08 -25.74 -15.90
N ARG A 2 -19.39 -26.35 -14.75
CA ARG A 2 -18.51 -26.88 -13.66
C ARG A 2 -17.02 -26.91 -14.03
N GLY A 3 -16.06 -26.36 -13.28
CA GLY A 3 -15.76 -26.50 -11.85
C GLY A 3 -14.31 -27.04 -11.72
N TRP A 4 -13.70 -26.91 -10.52
CA TRP A 4 -12.41 -27.51 -10.09
C TRP A 4 -11.11 -26.77 -10.53
N ARG A 5 -10.10 -26.47 -9.69
CA ARG A 5 -9.72 -26.91 -8.32
C ARG A 5 -8.93 -25.84 -7.57
N VAL A 6 -9.16 -25.81 -6.25
CA VAL A 6 -8.30 -25.25 -5.20
C VAL A 6 -7.35 -26.34 -4.70
N ALA A 7 -6.09 -25.99 -4.44
CA ALA A 7 -5.05 -26.59 -3.56
C ALA A 7 -3.69 -26.33 -4.24
N THR A 8 -2.69 -25.73 -3.62
CA THR A 8 -1.95 -26.21 -2.44
C THR A 8 -1.02 -25.11 -1.93
N LEU A 9 -0.81 -25.02 -0.61
CA LEU A 9 0.52 -24.95 0.05
C LEU A 9 0.34 -24.76 1.56
N ALA A 10 0.29 -25.89 2.25
CA ALA A 10 0.55 -26.01 3.67
C ALA A 10 1.69 -27.01 3.82
N LEU A 11 2.86 -26.58 4.28
CA LEU A 11 3.89 -27.46 4.86
C LEU A 11 5.02 -26.59 5.42
N MET A 12 5.20 -26.65 6.75
CA MET A 12 6.49 -26.83 7.44
C MET A 12 6.27 -26.64 8.95
N ALA A 13 5.86 -27.72 9.61
CA ALA A 13 6.01 -27.92 11.04
C ALA A 13 6.23 -29.41 11.28
N ALA A 14 7.46 -29.81 11.59
CA ALA A 14 7.80 -31.01 12.37
C ALA A 14 9.32 -31.24 12.36
N LEU A 15 10.02 -30.81 13.41
CA LEU A 15 11.25 -31.47 13.87
C LEU A 15 11.37 -31.29 15.39
N SER A 16 10.82 -32.25 16.15
CA SER A 16 11.25 -32.54 17.52
C SER A 16 10.81 -33.96 17.89
N LEU A 17 11.80 -34.84 18.10
CA LEU A 17 11.67 -36.23 18.56
C LEU A 17 11.31 -36.29 20.06
N PRO A 18 10.77 -37.44 20.55
CA PRO A 18 10.07 -37.54 21.82
C PRO A 18 11.00 -37.85 22.99
N VAL A 19 10.80 -37.19 24.12
CA VAL A 19 11.29 -37.64 25.43
C VAL A 19 10.07 -37.97 26.29
N PHE A 20 9.99 -39.22 26.74
CA PHE A 20 9.01 -39.70 27.70
C PHE A 20 9.18 -38.97 29.05
N ALA A 21 8.14 -38.29 29.53
CA ALA A 21 8.01 -37.93 30.94
C ALA A 21 6.52 -37.83 31.34
N ALA A 22 6.24 -38.48 32.49
CA ALA A 22 5.01 -38.60 33.27
C ALA A 22 3.81 -37.68 32.96
N THR A 23 2.61 -38.28 32.92
CA THR A 23 1.31 -37.61 32.85
C THR A 23 1.05 -36.74 34.09
N PRO A 24 0.98 -35.40 33.97
CA PRO A 24 0.52 -34.56 35.06
C PRO A 24 -1.01 -34.62 35.13
N LYS A 25 -1.50 -34.89 36.34
CA LYS A 25 -2.89 -34.85 36.79
C LYS A 25 -3.57 -33.56 36.27
N ALA A 26 -4.70 -33.71 35.57
CA ALA A 26 -5.45 -32.59 35.02
C ALA A 26 -5.82 -31.57 36.11
N ALA A 27 -5.30 -30.34 35.97
CA ALA A 27 -5.78 -29.20 36.72
C ALA A 27 -7.23 -28.86 36.29
N PRO A 28 -8.09 -28.39 37.21
CA PRO A 28 -9.47 -28.07 36.88
C PRO A 28 -9.50 -26.99 35.80
N ALA A 29 -10.36 -27.19 34.81
CA ALA A 29 -10.57 -26.28 33.70
C ALA A 29 -10.92 -24.89 34.24
N THR A 30 -9.96 -23.96 34.18
CA THR A 30 -10.28 -22.53 34.22
C THR A 30 -11.20 -22.26 33.05
N SER A 31 -12.39 -21.75 33.35
CA SER A 31 -13.37 -21.33 32.37
C SER A 31 -12.70 -20.40 31.37
N LYS A 32 -12.43 -20.88 30.15
CA LYS A 32 -12.05 -20.02 29.04
C LYS A 32 -13.24 -19.09 28.80
N ALA A 33 -13.11 -17.84 29.22
CA ALA A 33 -13.99 -16.78 28.75
C ALA A 33 -14.07 -16.89 27.22
N PRO A 34 -15.25 -16.74 26.59
CA PRO A 34 -15.36 -16.80 25.15
C PRO A 34 -14.38 -15.80 24.57
N ALA A 35 -13.52 -16.24 23.64
CA ALA A 35 -12.64 -15.35 22.91
C ALA A 35 -13.53 -14.30 22.24
N LYS A 36 -13.48 -13.06 22.74
CA LYS A 36 -14.21 -11.94 22.14
C LYS A 36 -13.76 -11.85 20.69
N ASP A 37 -14.72 -11.67 19.78
CA ASP A 37 -14.43 -11.49 18.36
C ASP A 37 -13.83 -10.09 18.14
N GLN A 38 -12.52 -10.00 18.31
CA GLN A 38 -11.72 -8.80 18.15
C GLN A 38 -11.90 -8.19 16.75
N THR A 39 -12.08 -9.03 15.73
CA THR A 39 -12.34 -8.60 14.35
C THR A 39 -13.68 -7.86 14.26
N LYS A 40 -14.74 -8.40 14.86
CA LYS A 40 -16.04 -7.72 14.91
C LYS A 40 -15.96 -6.40 15.67
N ALA A 41 -15.24 -6.35 16.79
CA ALA A 41 -15.03 -5.12 17.54
C ALA A 41 -14.26 -4.07 16.73
N LEU A 42 -13.23 -4.49 15.98
CA LEU A 42 -12.45 -3.61 15.11
C LEU A 42 -13.30 -3.04 13.96
N LEU A 43 -14.09 -3.87 13.29
CA LEU A 43 -14.99 -3.42 12.22
C LEU A 43 -16.07 -2.46 12.74
N GLN A 44 -16.59 -2.70 13.95
CA GLN A 44 -17.52 -1.77 14.59
C GLN A 44 -16.85 -0.44 14.91
N PHE A 45 -15.66 -0.46 15.53
CA PHE A 45 -14.88 0.75 15.79
C PHE A 45 -14.58 1.54 14.51
N GLN A 46 -14.20 0.85 13.43
CA GLN A 46 -13.96 1.45 12.13
C GLN A 46 -15.22 2.12 11.56
N ARG A 47 -16.40 1.50 11.72
CA ARG A 47 -17.70 2.09 11.35
C ARG A 47 -18.01 3.34 12.18
N ASP A 48 -17.81 3.28 13.49
CA ASP A 48 -18.08 4.40 14.40
C ASP A 48 -17.16 5.58 14.08
N LEU A 49 -15.87 5.30 13.88
CA LEU A 49 -14.88 6.29 13.49
C LEU A 49 -15.21 6.93 12.12
N ALA A 50 -15.56 6.12 11.11
CA ALA A 50 -15.99 6.64 9.81
C ALA A 50 -17.23 7.55 9.95
N SER A 51 -18.18 7.18 10.81
CA SER A 51 -19.39 7.97 11.07
C SER A 51 -19.09 9.33 11.70
N VAL A 52 -18.16 9.38 12.66
CA VAL A 52 -17.72 10.63 13.30
C VAL A 52 -16.99 11.53 12.29
N ILE A 53 -16.05 10.96 11.52
CA ILE A 53 -15.27 11.73 10.53
C ILE A 53 -16.18 12.23 9.40
N ALA A 54 -17.20 11.46 9.02
CA ALA A 54 -18.15 11.82 7.96
C ALA A 54 -18.99 13.08 8.28
N LEU A 55 -18.93 13.61 9.51
CA LEU A 55 -19.53 14.91 9.88
C LEU A 55 -18.71 16.11 9.39
N ARG A 56 -17.44 15.90 9.00
CA ARG A 56 -16.59 16.92 8.40
C ARG A 56 -17.03 17.23 6.97
N THR A 57 -16.69 18.43 6.51
CA THR A 57 -16.97 18.89 5.15
C THR A 57 -15.72 18.86 4.26
N ASP A 58 -14.54 19.06 4.83
CA ASP A 58 -13.26 19.14 4.10
C ASP A 58 -12.92 17.82 3.36
N ALA A 59 -12.18 17.88 2.25
CA ALA A 59 -11.89 16.71 1.43
C ALA A 59 -11.01 15.67 2.13
N GLU A 60 -9.97 16.08 2.86
CA GLU A 60 -9.02 15.15 3.51
C GLU A 60 -9.69 14.26 4.58
N PRO A 61 -10.48 14.79 5.54
CA PRO A 61 -11.25 13.95 6.46
C PRO A 61 -12.26 13.05 5.74
N LEU A 62 -12.95 13.54 4.70
CA LEU A 62 -13.91 12.71 3.96
C LEU A 62 -13.22 11.57 3.19
N LEU A 63 -12.02 11.81 2.65
CA LEU A 63 -11.16 10.75 2.12
C LEU A 63 -10.85 9.71 3.20
N ALA A 64 -10.45 10.14 4.40
CA ALA A 64 -10.18 9.21 5.50
C ALA A 64 -11.43 8.38 5.89
N ALA A 65 -12.60 9.02 5.97
CA ALA A 65 -13.86 8.34 6.24
C ALA A 65 -14.18 7.31 5.16
N ALA A 66 -13.99 7.64 3.87
CA ALA A 66 -14.17 6.70 2.78
C ALA A 66 -13.23 5.51 2.92
N LEU A 67 -11.93 5.73 3.12
CA LEU A 67 -10.95 4.66 3.28
C LEU A 67 -11.30 3.73 4.46
N LEU A 68 -11.82 4.27 5.56
CA LEU A 68 -12.36 3.50 6.67
C LEU A 68 -13.67 2.77 6.31
N ALA A 69 -14.51 3.32 5.45
CA ALA A 69 -15.75 2.67 5.04
C ALA A 69 -15.53 1.50 4.04
N ARG A 70 -14.42 1.50 3.30
CA ARG A 70 -14.19 0.57 2.18
C ARG A 70 -14.35 -0.92 2.50
N PRO A 71 -13.80 -1.48 3.60
CA PRO A 71 -13.99 -2.90 3.91
C PRO A 71 -15.31 -3.20 4.64
N LEU A 72 -16.11 -2.18 4.97
CA LEU A 72 -17.34 -2.36 5.72
C LEU A 72 -18.46 -2.87 4.81
N THR A 73 -19.28 -3.77 5.36
CA THR A 73 -20.50 -4.25 4.72
C THR A 73 -21.72 -3.79 5.52
N GLY A 74 -22.86 -3.65 4.84
CA GLY A 74 -24.13 -3.27 5.47
C GLY A 74 -24.13 -1.88 6.12
N THR A 75 -23.29 -0.96 5.65
CA THR A 75 -23.34 0.45 6.08
C THR A 75 -24.49 1.18 5.40
N PRO A 76 -25.09 2.20 6.05
CA PRO A 76 -26.01 3.11 5.37
C PRO A 76 -25.34 3.75 4.15
N GLU A 77 -26.11 4.03 3.10
CA GLU A 77 -25.58 4.58 1.84
C GLU A 77 -24.78 5.87 2.05
N VAL A 78 -25.20 6.74 2.97
CA VAL A 78 -24.49 8.00 3.29
C VAL A 78 -23.09 7.80 3.88
N LEU A 79 -22.76 6.59 4.32
CA LEU A 79 -21.46 6.16 4.82
C LEU A 79 -20.80 5.13 3.89
N SER A 80 -21.31 4.94 2.67
CA SER A 80 -20.68 4.09 1.68
C SER A 80 -19.36 4.70 1.21
N TYR A 81 -18.45 3.85 0.72
CA TYR A 81 -17.18 4.30 0.11
C TYR A 81 -17.43 5.34 -1.00
N HIS A 82 -18.38 5.01 -1.87
CA HIS A 82 -18.87 5.85 -2.96
C HIS A 82 -19.34 7.22 -2.45
N ALA A 83 -20.35 7.25 -1.57
CA ALA A 83 -20.98 8.50 -1.14
C ALA A 83 -20.00 9.43 -0.41
N LEU A 84 -19.05 8.88 0.35
CA LEU A 84 -18.04 9.67 1.06
C LEU A 84 -17.01 10.29 0.09
N LEU A 85 -16.57 9.56 -0.93
CA LEU A 85 -15.70 10.11 -1.98
C LEU A 85 -16.42 11.11 -2.88
N GLU A 86 -17.70 10.86 -3.17
CA GLU A 86 -18.56 11.76 -3.94
C GLU A 86 -18.66 13.11 -3.22
N ARG A 87 -18.96 13.10 -1.91
CA ARG A 87 -18.91 14.29 -1.05
C ARG A 87 -17.53 14.93 -1.01
N ALA A 88 -16.47 14.15 -0.81
CA ALA A 88 -15.10 14.68 -0.78
C ALA A 88 -14.78 15.44 -2.07
N SER A 89 -15.16 14.89 -3.22
CA SER A 89 -14.85 15.42 -4.56
C SER A 89 -15.57 16.72 -4.93
N ARG A 90 -16.62 17.10 -4.18
CA ARG A 90 -17.38 18.34 -4.39
C ARG A 90 -16.75 19.56 -3.70
N ASN A 91 -15.75 19.35 -2.84
CA ASN A 91 -15.09 20.45 -2.15
C ASN A 91 -14.01 21.09 -3.03
N GLU A 92 -13.76 22.39 -2.81
CA GLU A 92 -12.74 23.15 -3.53
C GLU A 92 -11.31 22.65 -3.25
N ASP A 93 -11.08 22.05 -2.08
CA ASP A 93 -9.80 21.45 -1.68
C ASP A 93 -9.62 20.00 -2.18
N ALA A 94 -10.57 19.47 -2.95
CA ALA A 94 -10.49 18.12 -3.50
C ALA A 94 -9.40 18.01 -4.57
N GLY A 95 -8.27 17.40 -4.20
CA GLY A 95 -7.16 17.12 -5.11
C GLY A 95 -7.27 15.76 -5.83
N PRO A 96 -6.31 15.46 -6.72
CA PRO A 96 -6.25 14.19 -7.46
C PRO A 96 -6.24 12.94 -6.57
N ALA A 97 -5.80 13.05 -5.30
CA ALA A 97 -5.82 11.94 -4.34
C ALA A 97 -7.23 11.41 -4.05
N VAL A 98 -8.25 12.28 -4.07
CA VAL A 98 -9.66 11.86 -3.91
C VAL A 98 -10.10 11.06 -5.14
N THR A 99 -9.78 11.56 -6.34
CA THR A 99 -10.07 10.86 -7.60
C THR A 99 -9.28 9.55 -7.72
N TRP A 100 -8.06 9.49 -7.18
CA TRP A 100 -7.27 8.26 -7.10
C TRP A 100 -7.99 7.19 -6.27
N ALA A 101 -8.52 7.56 -5.11
CA ALA A 101 -9.32 6.63 -4.32
C ALA A 101 -10.58 6.15 -5.08
N GLN A 102 -11.22 7.02 -5.86
CA GLN A 102 -12.38 6.65 -6.69
C GLN A 102 -12.08 5.55 -7.72
N LEU A 103 -10.82 5.28 -8.09
CA LEU A 103 -10.47 4.13 -8.94
C LEU A 103 -10.91 2.79 -8.34
N ALA A 104 -10.96 2.67 -7.01
CA ALA A 104 -11.43 1.48 -6.30
C ALA A 104 -12.96 1.45 -6.11
N ASP A 105 -13.67 2.49 -6.54
CA ASP A 105 -15.12 2.59 -6.46
C ASP A 105 -15.75 1.88 -7.67
N CYS A 106 -15.63 0.56 -7.66
CA CYS A 106 -16.01 -0.34 -8.74
C CYS A 106 -16.42 -1.71 -8.18
N SER A 107 -17.16 -2.47 -8.97
CA SER A 107 -17.56 -3.84 -8.62
C SER A 107 -16.45 -4.83 -8.97
N ASN A 108 -15.91 -5.52 -7.96
CA ASN A 108 -14.93 -6.59 -8.15
C ASN A 108 -15.46 -7.80 -8.95
N LYS A 109 -16.78 -7.88 -9.24
CA LYS A 109 -17.40 -9.02 -9.91
C LYS A 109 -17.52 -8.89 -11.42
N SER A 110 -17.40 -7.67 -11.96
CA SER A 110 -17.76 -7.38 -13.35
C SER A 110 -16.57 -7.07 -14.26
N GLY A 111 -15.34 -7.08 -13.75
CA GLY A 111 -14.17 -6.64 -14.52
C GLY A 111 -14.09 -5.11 -14.69
N ASP A 112 -15.02 -4.37 -14.07
CA ASP A 112 -15.13 -2.91 -14.16
C ASP A 112 -14.13 -2.15 -13.27
N CYS A 113 -13.11 -2.83 -12.77
CA CYS A 113 -12.06 -2.23 -11.94
C CYS A 113 -10.77 -2.07 -12.76
N PRO A 114 -10.16 -0.87 -12.82
CA PRO A 114 -10.53 0.34 -12.06
C PRO A 114 -11.74 1.09 -12.62
N ASN A 115 -12.35 1.95 -11.81
CA ASN A 115 -13.38 2.90 -12.25
C ASN A 115 -12.83 3.80 -13.37
N THR A 116 -13.35 3.63 -14.59
CA THR A 116 -12.88 4.32 -15.80
C THR A 116 -13.20 5.81 -15.82
N ASP A 117 -14.27 6.25 -15.16
CA ASP A 117 -14.62 7.67 -15.07
C ASP A 117 -13.63 8.40 -14.17
N ALA A 118 -13.24 7.76 -13.05
CA ALA A 118 -12.18 8.27 -12.18
C ALA A 118 -10.84 8.32 -12.92
N LEU A 119 -10.51 7.31 -13.73
CA LEU A 119 -9.30 7.31 -14.56
C LEU A 119 -9.31 8.47 -15.57
N ALA A 120 -10.41 8.65 -16.32
CA ALA A 120 -10.53 9.76 -17.28
C ALA A 120 -10.40 11.13 -16.61
N LYS A 121 -10.91 11.28 -15.39
CA LYS A 121 -10.75 12.50 -14.59
C LYS A 121 -9.30 12.70 -14.13
N LEU A 122 -8.59 11.65 -13.76
CA LEU A 122 -7.16 11.72 -13.42
C LEU A 122 -6.28 12.12 -14.61
N GLU A 123 -6.59 11.65 -15.82
CA GLU A 123 -5.89 12.07 -17.04
C GLU A 123 -5.95 13.59 -17.24
N GLN A 124 -7.05 14.23 -16.83
CA GLN A 124 -7.23 15.69 -16.90
C GLN A 124 -6.62 16.42 -15.70
N GLN A 125 -6.77 15.87 -14.49
CA GLN A 125 -6.30 16.51 -13.25
C GLN A 125 -4.78 16.41 -13.05
N ALA A 126 -4.18 15.32 -13.52
CA ALA A 126 -2.76 15.03 -13.31
C ALA A 126 -2.09 14.46 -14.58
N PRO A 127 -2.15 15.17 -15.74
CA PRO A 127 -1.56 14.70 -16.99
C PRO A 127 -0.03 14.56 -16.93
N ASP A 128 0.63 15.29 -16.02
CA ASP A 128 2.07 15.25 -15.80
C ASP A 128 2.51 14.16 -14.80
N ASN A 129 1.59 13.28 -14.36
CA ASN A 129 1.87 12.21 -13.40
C ASN A 129 1.93 10.83 -14.08
N ALA A 130 3.09 10.18 -14.04
CA ALA A 130 3.31 8.87 -14.65
C ALA A 130 2.36 7.79 -14.10
N ALA A 131 1.98 7.85 -12.82
CA ALA A 131 1.13 6.82 -12.19
C ALA A 131 -0.23 6.69 -12.90
N VAL A 132 -0.79 7.80 -13.39
CA VAL A 132 -2.05 7.85 -14.16
C VAL A 132 -1.90 7.10 -15.48
N TRP A 133 -0.82 7.36 -16.21
CA TRP A 133 -0.55 6.70 -17.49
C TRP A 133 -0.20 5.22 -17.31
N LEU A 134 0.43 4.83 -16.20
CA LEU A 134 0.67 3.42 -15.89
C LEU A 134 -0.62 2.66 -15.54
N LEU A 135 -1.63 3.32 -14.96
CA LEU A 135 -2.96 2.73 -14.80
C LEU A 135 -3.63 2.54 -16.15
N LYS A 136 -3.63 3.59 -16.98
CA LYS A 136 -4.24 3.57 -18.31
C LYS A 136 -3.62 2.51 -19.22
N LEU A 137 -2.29 2.41 -19.20
CA LEU A 137 -1.53 1.37 -19.90
C LEU A 137 -2.03 -0.03 -19.55
N ALA A 138 -2.28 -0.32 -18.27
CA ALA A 138 -2.81 -1.63 -17.86
C ALA A 138 -4.27 -1.86 -18.29
N VAL A 139 -5.09 -0.81 -18.31
CA VAL A 139 -6.47 -0.87 -18.83
C VAL A 139 -6.46 -1.19 -20.33
N ASP A 140 -5.62 -0.49 -21.10
CA ASP A 140 -5.53 -0.67 -22.54
C ASP A 140 -4.88 -2.02 -22.91
N ASP A 141 -3.92 -2.50 -22.12
CA ASP A 141 -3.36 -3.85 -22.27
C ASP A 141 -4.43 -4.93 -22.03
N HIS A 142 -5.23 -4.79 -20.97
CA HIS A 142 -6.33 -5.71 -20.69
C HIS A 142 -7.38 -5.73 -21.81
N ALA A 143 -7.64 -4.58 -22.42
CA ALA A 143 -8.53 -4.46 -23.58
C ALA A 143 -7.90 -4.97 -24.91
N GLY A 144 -6.61 -5.35 -24.91
CA GLY A 144 -5.89 -5.80 -26.10
C GLY A 144 -5.51 -4.69 -27.08
N ASN A 145 -5.54 -3.43 -26.65
CA ASN A 145 -5.31 -2.25 -27.47
C ASN A 145 -3.83 -1.84 -27.50
N LYS A 146 -3.02 -2.60 -28.26
CA LYS A 146 -1.56 -2.45 -28.29
C LYS A 146 -1.06 -1.05 -28.66
N ASP A 147 -1.73 -0.37 -29.58
CA ASP A 147 -1.34 0.98 -30.00
C ASP A 147 -1.52 1.99 -28.86
N SER A 148 -2.58 1.81 -28.05
CA SER A 148 -2.84 2.69 -26.90
C SER A 148 -1.89 2.39 -25.74
N VAL A 149 -1.55 1.11 -25.51
CA VAL A 149 -0.47 0.72 -24.57
C VAL A 149 0.83 1.44 -24.90
N ARG A 150 1.23 1.48 -26.18
CA ARG A 150 2.45 2.19 -26.60
C ARG A 150 2.35 3.69 -26.36
N ALA A 151 1.21 4.30 -26.69
CA ALA A 151 0.97 5.73 -26.49
C ALA A 151 0.98 6.11 -25.00
N ASP A 152 0.40 5.29 -24.14
CA ASP A 152 0.39 5.50 -22.70
C ASP A 152 1.78 5.37 -22.09
N LEU A 153 2.60 4.43 -22.55
CA LEU A 153 4.01 4.38 -22.17
C LEU A 153 4.73 5.68 -22.53
N THR A 154 4.53 6.22 -23.74
CA THR A 154 5.15 7.49 -24.15
C THR A 154 4.70 8.64 -23.26
N ARG A 155 3.42 8.69 -22.86
CA ARG A 155 2.91 9.69 -21.91
C ARG A 155 3.51 9.52 -20.52
N ALA A 156 3.58 8.28 -20.01
CA ALA A 156 4.23 7.97 -18.74
C ALA A 156 5.71 8.39 -18.73
N ALA A 157 6.43 8.13 -19.82
CA ALA A 157 7.83 8.49 -20.00
C ALA A 157 8.05 10.01 -20.12
N SER A 158 7.04 10.76 -20.56
CA SER A 158 7.07 12.22 -20.71
C SER A 158 6.55 12.97 -19.46
N ALA A 159 6.04 12.24 -18.48
CA ALA A 159 5.53 12.80 -17.24
C ALA A 159 6.65 13.47 -16.42
N LYS A 160 6.28 14.47 -15.62
CA LYS A 160 7.23 15.23 -14.79
C LYS A 160 7.48 14.58 -13.43
N LEU A 161 6.50 13.81 -12.94
CA LEU A 161 6.53 13.19 -11.63
C LEU A 161 5.87 11.81 -11.65
N TYR A 162 6.06 11.07 -10.58
CA TYR A 162 5.30 9.87 -10.25
C TYR A 162 4.74 10.02 -8.84
N ASP A 163 3.41 10.00 -8.72
CA ASP A 163 2.70 9.96 -7.44
C ASP A 163 1.46 9.05 -7.51
N ASP A 164 1.44 7.99 -6.72
CA ASP A 164 0.28 7.09 -6.53
C ASP A 164 -0.60 7.49 -5.34
N TYR A 165 -0.36 8.67 -4.77
CA TYR A 165 -1.16 9.30 -3.70
C TYR A 165 -1.31 8.45 -2.42
N MET A 166 -0.46 7.43 -2.26
CA MET A 166 -0.40 6.60 -1.05
C MET A 166 -0.12 7.46 0.18
N GLY A 167 0.80 8.42 0.05
CA GLY A 167 1.13 9.36 1.12
C GLY A 167 -0.04 10.22 1.56
N ASN A 168 -0.89 10.69 0.63
CA ASN A 168 -2.13 11.40 0.94
C ASN A 168 -3.11 10.52 1.74
N SER A 169 -3.24 9.25 1.35
CA SER A 169 -4.09 8.28 2.06
C SER A 169 -3.60 8.02 3.49
N LEU A 170 -2.29 7.80 3.65
CA LEU A 170 -1.66 7.63 4.96
C LEU A 170 -1.86 8.85 5.86
N LYS A 171 -1.67 10.05 5.31
CA LYS A 171 -1.88 11.31 6.03
C LYS A 171 -3.33 11.48 6.48
N ALA A 172 -4.28 11.32 5.56
CA ALA A 172 -5.71 11.46 5.83
C ALA A 172 -6.16 10.51 6.94
N LEU A 173 -5.75 9.23 6.86
CA LEU A 173 -6.01 8.23 7.88
C LEU A 173 -5.34 8.59 9.20
N ALA A 174 -4.04 8.92 9.21
CA ALA A 174 -3.29 9.20 10.44
C ALA A 174 -3.80 10.43 11.20
N ASN A 175 -4.29 11.44 10.49
CA ASN A 175 -4.94 12.63 11.07
C ASN A 175 -6.32 12.31 11.67
N SER A 176 -6.95 11.22 11.23
CA SER A 176 -8.33 10.91 11.57
C SER A 176 -8.48 9.79 12.60
N VAL A 177 -7.59 8.80 12.64
CA VAL A 177 -7.70 7.62 13.53
C VAL A 177 -7.66 7.93 15.02
N SER A 178 -7.21 9.13 15.42
CA SER A 178 -7.22 9.60 16.80
C SER A 178 -8.50 10.32 17.23
N GLN A 179 -9.47 10.51 16.33
CA GLN A 179 -10.74 11.19 16.68
C GLN A 179 -11.63 10.38 17.61
N LEU A 180 -11.48 9.05 17.62
CA LEU A 180 -12.16 8.16 18.55
C LEU A 180 -11.14 7.16 19.11
N PRO A 181 -11.07 6.93 20.43
CA PRO A 181 -10.21 5.88 20.98
C PRO A 181 -10.78 4.49 20.62
N PRO A 182 -9.95 3.55 20.16
CA PRO A 182 -10.34 2.16 19.99
C PRO A 182 -10.87 1.57 21.31
N PRO A 183 -12.04 0.91 21.32
CA PRO A 183 -12.55 0.17 22.48
C PRO A 183 -11.55 -0.90 22.95
N ALA A 184 -11.54 -1.21 24.25
CA ALA A 184 -10.64 -2.22 24.82
C ALA A 184 -10.79 -3.61 24.17
N ASP A 185 -11.95 -3.91 23.58
CA ASP A 185 -12.22 -5.18 22.90
C ASP A 185 -11.56 -5.27 21.50
N THR A 186 -10.93 -4.20 21.02
CA THR A 186 -10.20 -4.16 19.74
C THR A 186 -8.73 -4.58 19.83
N PHE A 187 -8.19 -4.73 21.05
CA PHE A 187 -6.81 -5.17 21.28
C PHE A 187 -6.70 -6.03 22.54
N SER A 188 -5.69 -6.90 22.58
CA SER A 188 -5.40 -7.63 23.82
C SER A 188 -4.74 -6.69 24.83
N PRO A 189 -5.16 -6.65 26.10
CA PRO A 189 -4.42 -5.94 27.15
C PRO A 189 -2.98 -6.45 27.33
N LEU A 190 -2.69 -7.67 26.86
CA LEU A 190 -1.34 -8.26 26.85
C LEU A 190 -0.49 -7.77 25.67
N GLN A 191 -1.08 -7.08 24.68
CA GLN A 191 -0.34 -6.42 23.60
C GLN A 191 0.11 -5.02 24.07
N GLY A 192 1.41 -4.76 24.03
CA GLY A 192 2.00 -3.55 24.60
C GLY A 192 1.64 -2.23 23.88
N ALA A 193 1.15 -2.27 22.64
CA ALA A 193 0.80 -1.07 21.89
C ALA A 193 -0.61 -0.52 22.17
N GLY A 194 -1.53 -1.39 22.63
CA GLY A 194 -2.93 -1.04 22.88
C GLY A 194 -3.62 -0.28 21.74
N ALA A 195 -4.34 0.79 22.08
CA ALA A 195 -5.03 1.66 21.13
C ALA A 195 -4.12 2.22 20.02
N ALA A 196 -2.87 2.58 20.33
CA ALA A 196 -1.95 3.11 19.33
C ALA A 196 -1.60 2.05 18.26
N GLY A 197 -1.48 0.79 18.67
CA GLY A 197 -1.27 -0.34 17.76
C GLY A 197 -2.45 -0.53 16.81
N VAL A 198 -3.69 -0.47 17.33
CA VAL A 198 -4.90 -0.56 16.49
C VAL A 198 -4.97 0.57 15.48
N GLN A 199 -4.73 1.81 15.92
CA GLN A 199 -4.72 2.98 15.03
C GLN A 199 -3.65 2.85 13.94
N MET A 200 -2.45 2.40 14.29
CA MET A 200 -1.36 2.18 13.34
C MET A 200 -1.72 1.10 12.30
N VAL A 201 -2.29 -0.02 12.75
CA VAL A 201 -2.74 -1.10 11.86
C VAL A 201 -3.80 -0.59 10.88
N LEU A 202 -4.75 0.22 11.33
CA LEU A 202 -5.75 0.83 10.44
C LEU A 202 -5.11 1.76 9.40
N VAL A 203 -4.21 2.66 9.81
CA VAL A 203 -3.55 3.61 8.90
C VAL A 203 -2.76 2.90 7.81
N TYR A 204 -1.81 2.04 8.19
CA TYR A 204 -0.93 1.39 7.22
C TYR A 204 -1.63 0.27 6.45
N GLY A 205 -2.57 -0.45 7.08
CA GLY A 205 -3.34 -1.51 6.44
C GLY A 205 -4.30 -0.97 5.36
N LEU A 206 -5.06 0.08 5.66
CA LEU A 206 -5.97 0.70 4.70
C LEU A 206 -5.24 1.56 3.67
N GLY A 207 -4.12 2.19 4.06
CA GLY A 207 -3.20 2.83 3.14
C GLY A 207 -2.76 1.84 2.07
N ALA A 208 -2.13 0.72 2.45
CA ALA A 208 -1.60 -0.29 1.52
C ALA A 208 -2.64 -0.91 0.56
N ALA A 209 -3.93 -0.74 0.82
CA ALA A 209 -5.01 -1.22 -0.04
C ALA A 209 -5.35 -0.28 -1.22
N GLN A 210 -4.67 0.86 -1.39
CA GLN A 210 -4.94 1.79 -2.51
C GLN A 210 -4.81 1.11 -3.90
N PRO A 211 -5.52 1.63 -4.92
CA PRO A 211 -5.30 1.26 -6.31
C PRO A 211 -3.82 1.34 -6.69
N MET A 212 -3.33 0.28 -7.35
CA MET A 212 -1.94 0.19 -7.79
C MET A 212 -1.84 0.47 -9.30
N PRO A 213 -0.83 1.24 -9.75
CA PRO A 213 -0.50 1.36 -11.16
C PRO A 213 -0.13 0.02 -11.81
N GLY A 214 -0.17 -0.02 -13.14
CA GLY A 214 0.13 -1.19 -13.98
C GLY A 214 1.58 -1.65 -14.01
N PHE A 215 2.28 -1.77 -12.87
CA PHE A 215 3.72 -2.02 -12.83
C PHE A 215 4.15 -3.31 -13.55
N GLN A 216 3.43 -4.40 -13.33
CA GLN A 216 3.75 -5.71 -13.92
C GLN A 216 3.55 -5.71 -15.43
N VAL A 217 2.46 -5.09 -15.90
CA VAL A 217 2.18 -4.92 -17.32
C VAL A 217 3.26 -4.06 -17.97
N THR A 218 3.62 -2.96 -17.33
CA THR A 218 4.67 -2.05 -17.82
C THR A 218 6.03 -2.74 -17.92
N ALA A 219 6.45 -3.46 -16.88
CA ALA A 219 7.70 -4.22 -16.89
C ALA A 219 7.73 -5.24 -18.03
N ARG A 220 6.64 -6.01 -18.17
CA ARG A 220 6.51 -7.01 -19.24
C ARG A 220 6.55 -6.35 -20.62
N PHE A 221 5.79 -5.29 -20.84
CA PHE A 221 5.76 -4.58 -22.11
C PHE A 221 7.15 -4.07 -22.50
N CYS A 222 7.88 -3.46 -21.56
CA CYS A 222 9.24 -3.00 -21.79
C CYS A 222 10.21 -4.14 -22.11
N GLU A 223 10.14 -5.26 -21.41
CA GLU A 223 11.01 -6.43 -21.64
C GLU A 223 10.71 -7.12 -22.97
N ASP A 224 9.43 -7.33 -23.29
CA ASP A 224 8.98 -8.00 -24.52
C ASP A 224 9.35 -7.19 -25.78
N ASN A 225 9.54 -5.88 -25.63
CA ASN A 225 9.86 -4.94 -26.72
C ASN A 225 11.27 -4.35 -26.61
N LYS A 226 12.19 -4.98 -25.87
CA LYS A 226 13.56 -4.47 -25.67
C LYS A 226 14.43 -4.39 -26.93
N SER A 227 13.97 -4.95 -28.05
CA SER A 227 14.61 -4.81 -29.36
C SER A 227 14.16 -3.57 -30.14
N ASP A 228 13.12 -2.88 -29.66
CA ASP A 228 12.65 -1.60 -30.20
C ASP A 228 13.34 -0.46 -29.45
N ASP A 229 14.19 0.30 -30.15
CA ASP A 229 14.96 1.41 -29.57
C ASP A 229 14.05 2.52 -29.03
N GLY A 230 12.90 2.76 -29.69
CA GLY A 230 11.95 3.78 -29.27
C GLY A 230 11.22 3.39 -27.99
N VAL A 231 10.80 2.13 -27.87
CA VAL A 231 10.22 1.60 -26.62
C VAL A 231 11.25 1.61 -25.50
N THR A 232 12.47 1.14 -25.78
CA THR A 232 13.57 1.12 -24.80
C THR A 232 13.89 2.52 -24.29
N ALA A 233 13.95 3.52 -25.18
CA ALA A 233 14.18 4.91 -24.80
C ALA A 233 13.08 5.45 -23.87
N ASP A 234 11.81 5.16 -24.14
CA ASP A 234 10.71 5.59 -23.29
C ASP A 234 10.69 4.83 -21.95
N CYS A 235 10.95 3.53 -21.93
CA CYS A 235 11.09 2.76 -20.69
C CYS A 235 12.23 3.29 -19.80
N LEU A 236 13.37 3.70 -20.39
CA LEU A 236 14.48 4.31 -19.64
C LEU A 236 14.18 5.74 -19.16
N LYS A 237 13.43 6.54 -19.93
CA LYS A 237 12.93 7.85 -19.45
C LYS A 237 11.96 7.67 -18.28
N LEU A 238 11.00 6.76 -18.42
CA LEU A 238 10.08 6.40 -17.35
C LEU A 238 10.85 5.92 -16.11
N ALA A 239 11.86 5.08 -16.29
CA ALA A 239 12.71 4.59 -15.20
C ALA A 239 13.26 5.74 -14.34
N LYS A 240 13.76 6.81 -14.99
CA LYS A 240 14.25 8.00 -14.31
C LYS A 240 13.17 8.72 -13.48
N VAL A 241 11.95 8.83 -14.00
CA VAL A 241 10.81 9.42 -13.26
C VAL A 241 10.46 8.57 -12.04
N LEU A 242 10.43 7.25 -12.21
CA LEU A 242 10.06 6.29 -11.19
C LEU A 242 11.09 6.16 -10.06
N GLU A 243 12.38 6.26 -10.35
CA GLU A 243 13.45 6.13 -9.35
C GLU A 243 13.40 7.17 -8.23
N TRP A 244 12.77 8.31 -8.50
CA TRP A 244 12.52 9.41 -7.55
C TRP A 244 11.04 9.52 -7.17
N GLY A 245 10.24 8.50 -7.51
CA GLY A 245 8.80 8.50 -7.33
C GLY A 245 8.32 8.39 -5.88
N SER A 246 7.02 8.58 -5.69
CA SER A 246 6.33 8.57 -4.40
C SER A 246 6.40 7.26 -3.61
N SER A 247 6.53 6.11 -4.27
CA SER A 247 6.40 4.80 -3.62
C SER A 247 7.57 3.85 -3.86
N PRO A 248 7.82 2.92 -2.93
CA PRO A 248 8.82 1.87 -3.09
C PRO A 248 8.56 1.00 -4.33
N LEU A 249 7.30 0.73 -4.69
CA LEU A 249 6.96 -0.08 -5.85
C LEU A 249 7.30 0.64 -7.16
N GLY A 250 6.96 1.93 -7.28
CA GLY A 250 7.38 2.76 -8.42
C GLY A 250 8.89 2.77 -8.56
N ARG A 251 9.61 3.05 -7.45
CA ARG A 251 11.08 3.05 -7.44
C ARG A 251 11.68 1.70 -7.82
N SER A 252 11.10 0.60 -7.36
CA SER A 252 11.52 -0.76 -7.72
C SER A 252 11.41 -1.01 -9.22
N LEU A 253 10.29 -0.60 -9.85
CA LEU A 253 10.11 -0.70 -11.29
C LEU A 253 11.15 0.13 -12.04
N GLY A 254 11.35 1.40 -11.65
CA GLY A 254 12.33 2.26 -12.32
C GLY A 254 13.74 1.68 -12.29
N LEU A 255 14.17 1.22 -11.12
CA LEU A 255 15.46 0.56 -10.96
C LEU A 255 15.57 -0.73 -11.77
N HIS A 256 14.50 -1.53 -11.84
CA HIS A 256 14.46 -2.74 -12.65
C HIS A 256 14.65 -2.43 -14.13
N LEU A 257 13.91 -1.45 -14.67
CA LEU A 257 14.01 -1.04 -16.07
C LEU A 257 15.42 -0.53 -16.42
N ARG A 258 16.04 0.30 -15.56
CA ARG A 258 17.42 0.74 -15.78
C ARG A 258 18.42 -0.41 -15.70
N GLU A 259 18.21 -1.36 -14.80
CA GLU A 259 19.10 -2.54 -14.68
C GLU A 259 19.03 -3.45 -15.91
N THR A 260 17.85 -3.67 -16.49
CA THR A 260 17.67 -4.65 -17.58
C THR A 260 17.81 -4.07 -18.98
N LEU A 261 17.46 -2.79 -19.16
CA LEU A 261 17.38 -2.18 -20.50
C LEU A 261 18.57 -1.25 -20.82
N SER A 262 19.29 -0.77 -19.81
CA SER A 262 20.47 0.06 -20.06
C SER A 262 21.56 -0.75 -20.76
N THR A 263 22.22 -0.16 -21.76
CA THR A 263 23.42 -0.71 -22.39
C THR A 263 24.71 -0.33 -21.65
N ASP A 264 24.62 0.60 -20.69
CA ASP A 264 25.74 1.06 -19.86
C ASP A 264 25.86 0.20 -18.59
N ALA A 265 26.96 -0.54 -18.49
CA ALA A 265 27.26 -1.42 -17.36
C ALA A 265 27.34 -0.69 -16.02
N ALA A 266 27.78 0.58 -16.00
CA ALA A 266 27.81 1.37 -14.77
C ALA A 266 26.40 1.72 -14.29
N GLN A 267 25.48 2.01 -15.22
CA GLN A 267 24.07 2.23 -14.91
C GLN A 267 23.38 0.96 -14.42
N GLN A 268 23.66 -0.18 -15.04
CA GLN A 268 23.14 -1.48 -14.60
C GLN A 268 23.58 -1.80 -13.16
N GLN A 269 24.87 -1.66 -12.87
CA GLN A 269 25.41 -1.91 -11.54
C GLN A 269 24.89 -0.91 -10.50
N GLY A 270 24.79 0.37 -10.85
CA GLY A 270 24.22 1.39 -9.98
C GLY A 270 22.76 1.10 -9.63
N ALA A 271 21.96 0.67 -10.62
CA ALA A 271 20.58 0.26 -10.41
C ALA A 271 20.50 -0.97 -9.48
N ARG A 272 21.35 -1.98 -9.68
CA ARG A 272 21.42 -3.17 -8.82
C ARG A 272 21.72 -2.83 -7.36
N VAL A 273 22.70 -1.96 -7.09
CA VAL A 273 23.02 -1.51 -5.73
C VAL A 273 21.85 -0.72 -5.13
N ALA A 274 21.25 0.18 -5.90
CA ALA A 274 20.09 0.94 -5.43
C ALA A 274 18.88 0.04 -5.13
N ARG A 275 18.67 -1.06 -5.87
CA ARG A 275 17.64 -2.06 -5.55
C ARG A 275 17.93 -2.78 -4.24
N GLN A 276 19.18 -3.16 -3.98
CA GLN A 276 19.56 -3.76 -2.70
C GLN A 276 19.26 -2.81 -1.54
N ASN A 277 19.61 -1.53 -1.68
CA ASN A 277 19.29 -0.51 -0.68
C ASN A 277 17.78 -0.32 -0.50
N LEU A 278 16.98 -0.36 -1.57
CA LEU A 278 15.52 -0.27 -1.48
C LEU A 278 14.92 -1.47 -0.73
N VAL A 279 15.39 -2.69 -1.02
CA VAL A 279 14.92 -3.89 -0.30
C VAL A 279 15.28 -3.79 1.18
N TRP A 280 16.50 -3.36 1.51
CA TRP A 280 16.92 -3.08 2.89
C TRP A 280 15.98 -2.09 3.58
N GLN A 281 15.72 -0.94 2.95
CA GLN A 281 14.83 0.10 3.49
C GLN A 281 13.45 -0.46 3.80
N MET A 282 12.88 -1.25 2.88
CA MET A 282 11.56 -1.84 3.05
C MET A 282 11.53 -2.92 4.13
N GLN A 283 12.57 -3.75 4.23
CA GLN A 283 12.67 -4.74 5.32
C GLN A 283 12.76 -4.06 6.68
N ARG A 284 13.57 -3.01 6.81
CA ARG A 284 13.70 -2.26 8.07
C ARG A 284 12.42 -1.52 8.43
N PHE A 285 11.75 -0.93 7.45
CA PHE A 285 10.45 -0.29 7.68
C PHE A 285 9.37 -1.31 8.06
N ALA A 286 9.35 -2.48 7.44
CA ALA A 286 8.46 -3.58 7.82
C ALA A 286 8.73 -4.07 9.25
N GLN A 287 10.01 -4.18 9.66
CA GLN A 287 10.39 -4.51 11.05
C GLN A 287 9.88 -3.46 12.04
N LEU A 288 10.04 -2.16 11.75
CA LEU A 288 9.49 -1.08 12.58
C LEU A 288 7.96 -1.15 12.68
N THR A 289 7.30 -1.42 11.56
CA THR A 289 5.83 -1.56 11.52
C THR A 289 5.37 -2.78 12.33
N MET A 290 6.08 -3.90 12.27
CA MET A 290 5.78 -5.07 13.11
C MET A 290 6.04 -4.78 14.59
N GLN A 291 7.15 -4.12 14.92
CA GLN A 291 7.47 -3.70 16.30
C GLN A 291 6.38 -2.77 16.85
N GLY A 292 5.89 -1.82 16.05
CA GLY A 292 4.82 -0.90 16.44
C GLY A 292 3.51 -1.58 16.83
N GLN A 293 3.24 -2.80 16.35
CA GLN A 293 2.05 -3.55 16.79
C GLN A 293 2.15 -4.00 18.26
N GLY A 294 3.37 -4.15 18.78
CA GLY A 294 3.66 -4.54 20.17
C GLY A 294 4.16 -3.40 21.05
N ASP A 295 4.66 -2.31 20.48
CA ASP A 295 5.29 -1.20 21.19
C ASP A 295 4.56 0.13 20.97
N LYS A 296 3.99 0.68 22.04
CA LYS A 296 3.18 1.91 22.00
C LYS A 296 3.98 3.11 21.49
N VAL A 297 5.22 3.27 21.94
CA VAL A 297 6.07 4.42 21.56
C VAL A 297 6.33 4.38 20.06
N THR A 298 6.59 3.20 19.53
CA THR A 298 6.83 2.98 18.11
C THR A 298 5.59 3.21 17.27
N ALA A 299 4.43 2.70 17.69
CA ALA A 299 3.16 2.99 17.04
C ALA A 299 2.89 4.50 16.96
N GLN A 300 3.03 5.21 18.07
CA GLN A 300 2.78 6.65 18.14
C GLN A 300 3.73 7.44 17.24
N LYS A 301 5.01 7.05 17.21
CA LYS A 301 6.02 7.72 16.39
C LYS A 301 5.79 7.48 14.89
N LEU A 302 5.46 6.25 14.48
CA LEU A 302 5.10 5.95 13.09
C LEU A 302 3.82 6.69 12.66
N LEU A 303 2.79 6.73 13.52
CA LEU A 303 1.59 7.53 13.29
C LEU A 303 1.92 9.02 13.15
N ALA A 304 2.80 9.57 14.00
CA ALA A 304 3.21 10.96 13.90
C ALA A 304 3.92 11.27 12.57
N LEU A 305 4.75 10.35 12.07
CA LEU A 305 5.40 10.47 10.77
C LEU A 305 4.39 10.38 9.61
N ALA A 306 3.38 9.52 9.70
CA ALA A 306 2.32 9.49 8.69
C ALA A 306 1.52 10.80 8.62
N ARG A 307 1.31 11.48 9.77
CA ARG A 307 0.62 12.77 9.85
C ARG A 307 1.37 13.92 9.17
N THR A 308 2.70 13.86 9.09
CA THR A 308 3.47 14.91 8.40
C THR A 308 3.18 14.95 6.90
N GLY A 309 2.63 13.86 6.34
CA GLY A 309 2.36 13.73 4.92
C GLY A 309 3.64 13.52 4.11
N GLY A 310 3.61 13.98 2.85
CA GLY A 310 4.61 13.63 1.85
C GLY A 310 4.22 12.36 1.10
N THR A 311 5.20 11.67 0.54
CA THR A 311 5.03 10.41 -0.19
C THR A 311 5.27 9.20 0.70
N GLU A 312 4.84 8.00 0.28
CA GLU A 312 5.13 6.76 1.02
C GLU A 312 6.64 6.58 1.24
N MET A 313 7.44 6.80 0.19
CA MET A 313 8.90 6.71 0.27
C MET A 313 9.47 7.74 1.27
N SER A 314 8.89 8.94 1.35
CA SER A 314 9.32 9.94 2.34
C SER A 314 9.00 9.53 3.78
N VAL A 315 7.86 8.86 4.01
CA VAL A 315 7.48 8.30 5.32
C VAL A 315 8.44 7.17 5.70
N VAL A 316 8.74 6.26 4.76
CA VAL A 316 9.72 5.18 4.95
C VAL A 316 11.08 5.75 5.36
N LEU A 317 11.65 6.67 4.57
CA LEU A 317 12.97 7.23 4.85
C LEU A 317 12.99 8.06 6.15
N SER A 318 11.91 8.77 6.45
CA SER A 318 11.79 9.54 7.70
C SER A 318 11.69 8.62 8.91
N ALA A 319 11.01 7.47 8.80
CA ALA A 319 10.99 6.45 9.84
C ALA A 319 12.38 5.87 10.08
N LEU A 320 13.10 5.45 9.03
CA LEU A 320 14.46 4.93 9.18
C LEU A 320 15.38 5.96 9.87
N ARG A 321 15.35 7.21 9.40
CA ARG A 321 16.12 8.31 10.00
C ARG A 321 15.76 8.52 11.47
N ALA A 322 14.47 8.53 11.80
CA ALA A 322 14.01 8.78 13.16
C ALA A 322 14.43 7.67 14.14
N TYR A 323 14.74 6.47 13.64
CA TYR A 323 15.22 5.33 14.43
C TYR A 323 16.72 5.08 14.31
N GLY A 324 17.46 6.00 13.66
CA GLY A 324 18.92 5.85 13.48
C GLY A 324 19.30 4.69 12.56
N ILE A 325 18.38 4.22 11.71
CA ILE A 325 18.62 3.14 10.76
C ILE A 325 19.19 3.74 9.47
N PRO A 326 20.39 3.31 9.00
CA PRO A 326 20.94 3.78 7.73
C PRO A 326 20.01 3.49 6.55
N ALA A 327 19.95 4.40 5.59
CA ALA A 327 19.18 4.19 4.37
C ALA A 327 19.86 3.21 3.39
N GLU A 328 21.17 2.99 3.54
CA GLU A 328 21.95 2.05 2.74
C GLU A 328 22.10 0.73 3.47
N ALA A 329 22.09 -0.36 2.71
CA ALA A 329 22.36 -1.68 3.25
C ALA A 329 23.82 -1.76 3.73
N PRO A 330 24.10 -2.41 4.88
CA PRO A 330 25.48 -2.67 5.31
C PRO A 330 26.26 -3.45 4.25
N ALA A 331 27.59 -3.28 4.25
CA ALA A 331 28.45 -4.04 3.35
C ALA A 331 28.26 -5.56 3.56
N GLY A 332 28.06 -6.30 2.47
CA GLY A 332 27.84 -7.75 2.50
C GLY A 332 26.44 -8.18 2.93
N TRP A 333 25.51 -7.25 3.15
CA TRP A 333 24.12 -7.58 3.44
C TRP A 333 23.42 -8.23 2.24
N GLU A 334 22.60 -9.25 2.51
CA GLU A 334 21.80 -9.95 1.50
C GLU A 334 20.35 -10.13 1.99
N PRO A 335 19.32 -9.92 1.12
CA PRO A 335 17.90 -9.93 1.52
C PRO A 335 17.35 -11.19 2.20
N ALA A 336 18.02 -12.33 2.06
CA ALA A 336 17.56 -13.64 2.52
C ALA A 336 18.41 -14.25 3.66
N LYS A 337 19.47 -13.56 4.09
CA LYS A 337 20.23 -13.96 5.28
C LYS A 337 19.57 -13.33 6.50
N ALA A 338 19.06 -14.17 7.41
CA ALA A 338 18.68 -13.68 8.74
C ALA A 338 19.92 -13.06 9.38
N GLU A 339 19.79 -11.86 9.91
CA GLU A 339 20.87 -11.21 10.64
C GLU A 339 21.16 -12.04 11.90
N SER A 340 22.40 -12.51 12.01
CA SER A 340 22.91 -13.28 13.15
C SER A 340 23.18 -12.39 14.36
#